data_AF-A0A7V7VNZ1-F1
#
_entry.id   AF-A0A7V7VNZ1-F1
#
_cell.length_a   1.000
_cell.length_b   1.000
_cell.length_c   1.000
_cell.angle_alpha   90.00
_cell.angle_beta   90.00
_cell.angle_gamma   90.00
#
_symmetry.space_group_name_H-M   'P 1'
#
loop_
_entity.id
_entity.type
_entity.pdbx_description
1 polymer ?
#
loop_
_entity_poly.entity_id
_entity_poly.type
_entity_poly.pdbx_seq_one_letter_code
_entity_poly.pdbx_strand_id
1 'polypeptide(L)'
;MKALLNALQEGRLVELPDNDKTDALEFLSALIEAIPEVQVEDQVTERIIAREKLHNTGIGKGWACPHASTLRDTELLCSVGWSPHGISYGSPDSEPVRLVVMYFVPESQKNAYLKEISSLAKAIHQTQALQQLQELHELSEVRHTLLDAISHALESVGPEARARMIQLEVKHAASQSLTPTDNKLAQLARHLIPMSLLEIPGGSNLVLSQDQLLVKELEAFQDLGAELAQHGFVKHQGIEIVIRSTEHFSPDRVLHHCVAVRVP
;
A
#
# COMPACT_ATOMS: atom_id res chain seq x y z
N MET A 1 4.07 7.96 1.22
CA MET A 1 5.12 7.81 2.24
C MET A 1 4.86 6.58 3.12
N LYS A 2 4.27 5.53 2.54
CA LYS A 2 4.06 4.23 3.19
C LYS A 2 5.41 3.51 3.33
N ALA A 3 6.24 3.50 2.28
CA ALA A 3 7.52 2.79 2.32
C ALA A 3 8.48 3.40 3.36
N LEU A 4 8.55 4.74 3.40
CA LEU A 4 9.31 5.44 4.45
C LEU A 4 8.75 5.15 5.86
N LEU A 5 7.44 5.24 6.07
CA LEU A 5 6.83 4.94 7.37
C LEU A 5 7.13 3.51 7.82
N ASN A 6 6.99 2.53 6.93
CA ASN A 6 7.31 1.13 7.20
C ASN A 6 8.78 0.97 7.58
N ALA A 7 9.70 1.65 6.88
CA ALA A 7 11.12 1.63 7.22
C ALA A 7 11.39 2.13 8.65
N LEU A 8 10.72 3.21 9.07
CA LEU A 8 10.85 3.74 10.44
C LEU A 8 10.25 2.79 11.48
N GLN A 9 9.12 2.14 11.19
CA GLN A 9 8.44 1.22 12.10
C GLN A 9 9.16 -0.11 12.26
N GLU A 10 9.80 -0.59 11.19
CA GLU A 10 10.51 -1.87 11.16
C GLU A 10 12.00 -1.73 11.52
N GLY A 11 12.42 -0.56 12.02
CA GLY A 11 13.78 -0.36 12.52
C GLY A 11 14.85 -0.21 11.44
N ARG A 12 14.49 0.11 10.19
CA ARG A 12 15.41 0.41 9.09
C ARG A 12 15.84 1.88 9.05
N LEU A 13 15.77 2.57 10.19
CA LEU A 13 16.45 3.84 10.43
C LEU A 13 17.68 3.57 11.29
N VAL A 14 18.85 3.89 10.77
CA VAL A 14 20.13 3.61 11.40
C VAL A 14 20.99 4.87 11.47
N GLU A 15 21.81 4.95 12.50
CA GLU A 15 22.94 5.88 12.52
C GLU A 15 24.03 5.32 11.61
N LEU A 16 24.46 6.14 10.64
CA LEU A 16 25.55 5.81 9.75
C LEU A 16 26.87 6.03 10.48
N PRO A 17 27.82 5.09 10.42
CA PRO A 17 29.13 5.30 11.03
C PRO A 17 29.90 6.40 10.27
N ASP A 18 30.99 6.89 10.87
CA ASP A 18 31.88 7.90 10.25
C ASP A 18 32.58 7.33 9.00
N ASN A 19 31.85 7.36 7.89
CA ASN A 19 32.16 6.62 6.68
C ASN A 19 32.00 7.49 5.43
N ASP A 20 32.49 7.00 4.29
CA ASP A 20 32.31 7.69 3.03
C ASP A 20 30.96 7.37 2.37
N LYS A 21 30.69 8.02 1.25
CA LYS A 21 29.47 7.86 0.49
C LYS A 21 29.21 6.40 0.07
N THR A 22 30.25 5.69 -0.34
CA THR A 22 30.14 4.31 -0.84
C THR A 22 29.73 3.38 0.30
N ASP A 23 30.41 3.50 1.44
CA ASP A 23 30.11 2.72 2.64
C ASP A 23 28.66 2.92 3.10
N ALA A 24 28.16 4.16 3.08
CA ALA A 24 26.78 4.48 3.43
C ALA A 24 25.77 3.83 2.47
N LEU A 25 26.07 3.81 1.17
CA LEU A 25 25.22 3.18 0.17
C LEU A 25 25.22 1.65 0.31
N GLU A 26 26.38 1.05 0.54
CA GLU A 26 26.51 -0.40 0.77
C GLU A 26 25.76 -0.83 2.04
N PHE A 27 25.94 -0.10 3.14
CA PHE A 27 25.27 -0.41 4.40
C PHE A 27 23.74 -0.34 4.28
N LEU A 28 23.22 0.73 3.68
CA LEU A 28 21.77 0.91 3.49
C LEU A 28 21.18 -0.07 2.46
N SER A 29 21.96 -0.48 1.47
CA SER A 29 21.55 -1.51 0.52
C SER A 29 21.47 -2.88 1.19
N ALA A 30 22.45 -3.22 2.04
CA ALA A 30 22.43 -4.45 2.82
C ALA A 30 21.21 -4.55 3.75
N LEU A 31 20.73 -3.42 4.31
CA LEU A 31 19.47 -3.41 5.08
C LEU A 31 18.25 -3.75 4.22
N ILE A 32 18.24 -3.39 2.94
CA ILE A 32 17.18 -3.76 2.01
C ILE A 32 17.34 -5.23 1.59
N GLU A 33 18.56 -5.69 1.32
CA GLU A 33 18.84 -7.10 0.95
C GLU A 33 18.53 -8.09 2.07
N ALA A 34 18.57 -7.65 3.33
CA ALA A 34 18.17 -8.47 4.48
C ALA A 34 16.64 -8.67 4.59
N ILE A 35 15.84 -8.00 3.76
CA ILE A 35 14.38 -8.17 3.73
C ILE A 35 14.04 -9.51 3.04
N PRO A 36 13.24 -10.40 3.67
CA PRO A 36 13.01 -11.76 3.16
C PRO A 36 12.49 -11.84 1.72
N GLU A 37 11.75 -10.83 1.26
CA GLU A 37 11.21 -10.73 -0.09
C GLU A 37 12.26 -10.38 -1.15
N VAL A 38 13.42 -9.86 -0.74
CA VAL A 38 14.53 -9.49 -1.62
C VAL A 38 15.43 -10.69 -1.85
N GLN A 39 15.75 -10.97 -3.11
CA GLN A 39 16.59 -12.11 -3.48
C GLN A 39 18.00 -11.66 -3.86
N VAL A 40 18.96 -12.59 -3.83
CA VAL A 40 20.35 -12.30 -4.21
C VAL A 40 20.44 -11.80 -5.66
N GLU A 41 19.56 -12.28 -6.53
CA GLU A 41 19.48 -11.86 -7.94
C GLU A 41 18.99 -10.42 -8.12
N ASP A 42 18.42 -9.80 -7.09
CA ASP A 42 18.03 -8.39 -7.14
C ASP A 42 19.26 -7.47 -7.20
N GLN A 43 20.42 -7.89 -6.63
CA GLN A 43 21.68 -7.13 -6.68
C GLN A 43 21.48 -5.65 -6.31
N VAL A 44 20.82 -5.41 -5.15
CA VAL A 44 20.37 -4.08 -4.74
C VAL A 44 21.57 -3.14 -4.64
N THR A 45 22.62 -3.59 -3.95
CA THR A 45 23.86 -2.83 -3.75
C THR A 45 24.51 -2.44 -5.08
N GLU A 46 24.70 -3.39 -6.00
CA GLU A 46 25.32 -3.13 -7.29
C GLU A 46 24.49 -2.14 -8.13
N ARG A 47 23.16 -2.28 -8.12
CA ARG A 47 22.26 -1.37 -8.84
C ARG A 47 22.30 0.04 -8.29
N ILE A 48 22.29 0.20 -6.96
CA ILE A 48 22.38 1.49 -6.30
C ILE A 48 23.71 2.18 -6.64
N ILE A 49 24.82 1.46 -6.49
CA ILE A 49 26.16 2.00 -6.80
C ILE A 49 26.27 2.36 -8.28
N ALA A 50 25.79 1.50 -9.19
CA ALA A 50 25.79 1.79 -10.62
C ALA A 50 24.97 3.04 -10.94
N ARG A 51 23.78 3.18 -10.34
CA ARG A 51 22.92 4.35 -10.52
C ARG A 51 23.58 5.64 -10.01
N GLU A 52 24.25 5.57 -8.87
CA GLU A 52 24.94 6.70 -8.24
C GLU A 52 26.13 7.18 -9.07
N LYS A 53 26.89 6.24 -9.64
CA LYS A 53 28.02 6.55 -10.54
C LYS A 53 27.57 7.30 -11.80
N LEU A 54 26.36 7.03 -12.29
CA LEU A 54 25.81 7.72 -13.46
C LEU A 54 25.39 9.15 -13.11
N HIS A 55 24.63 9.34 -12.03
CA HIS A 55 24.29 10.67 -11.53
C HIS A 55 24.22 10.66 -10.02
N ASN A 56 24.84 11.67 -9.42
CA ASN A 56 24.75 11.94 -8.00
C ASN A 56 23.29 12.06 -7.56
N THR A 57 22.92 11.42 -6.44
CA THR A 57 21.56 11.45 -5.88
C THR A 57 21.40 12.35 -4.66
N GLY A 58 22.43 13.17 -4.37
CA GLY A 58 22.35 14.27 -3.44
C GLY A 58 21.39 15.32 -3.96
N ILE A 59 20.42 15.70 -3.14
CA ILE A 59 19.39 16.68 -3.52
C ILE A 59 19.78 18.09 -3.04
N GLY A 60 20.70 18.16 -2.06
CA GLY A 60 21.05 19.37 -1.33
C GLY A 60 20.24 19.52 -0.05
N LYS A 61 20.53 20.54 0.75
CA LYS A 61 19.95 20.80 2.08
C LYS A 61 20.15 19.63 3.04
N GLY A 62 21.32 18.99 2.97
CA GLY A 62 21.70 17.94 3.91
C GLY A 62 21.03 16.58 3.70
N TRP A 63 20.37 16.32 2.56
CA TRP A 63 19.81 14.99 2.29
C TRP A 63 20.05 14.47 0.85
N ALA A 64 20.00 13.15 0.73
CA ALA A 64 20.14 12.43 -0.54
C ALA A 64 19.05 11.36 -0.69
N CYS A 65 18.74 11.01 -1.93
CA CYS A 65 17.76 9.98 -2.26
C CYS A 65 18.27 8.96 -3.30
N PRO A 66 19.24 8.11 -2.91
CA PRO A 66 19.69 7.00 -3.73
C PRO A 66 18.54 6.01 -3.99
N HIS A 67 18.45 5.53 -5.22
CA HIS A 67 17.36 4.64 -5.62
C HIS A 67 17.78 3.70 -6.76
N ALA A 68 17.17 2.51 -6.79
CA ALA A 68 17.37 1.54 -7.86
C ALA A 68 16.03 0.92 -8.26
N SER A 69 15.86 0.60 -9.56
CA SER A 69 14.66 -0.06 -10.06
C SER A 69 14.85 -1.57 -10.23
N THR A 70 13.78 -2.33 -9.99
CA THR A 70 13.71 -3.77 -10.24
C THR A 70 12.51 -4.15 -11.10
N LEU A 71 12.69 -5.18 -11.92
CA LEU A 71 11.63 -5.79 -12.74
C LEU A 71 10.75 -6.73 -11.92
N ARG A 72 11.17 -7.09 -10.70
CA ARG A 72 10.38 -7.93 -9.81
C ARG A 72 9.21 -7.15 -9.25
N ASP A 73 8.05 -7.81 -9.19
CA ASP A 73 6.85 -7.23 -8.63
C ASP A 73 6.83 -7.49 -7.11
N THR A 74 7.48 -6.59 -6.37
CA THR A 74 7.56 -6.61 -4.90
C THR A 74 6.92 -5.35 -4.31
N GLU A 75 6.97 -5.19 -2.98
CA GLU A 75 6.67 -3.89 -2.37
C GLU A 75 7.77 -2.86 -2.68
N LEU A 76 7.42 -1.57 -2.63
CA LEU A 76 8.38 -0.46 -2.63
C LEU A 76 9.10 -0.46 -1.28
N LEU A 77 10.42 -0.66 -1.29
CA LEU A 77 11.22 -0.79 -0.07
C LEU A 77 12.02 0.49 0.19
N CYS A 78 12.29 0.76 1.46
CA CYS A 78 13.04 1.92 1.91
C CYS A 78 13.93 1.57 3.11
N SER A 79 15.11 2.20 3.14
CA SER A 79 16.00 2.26 4.31
C SER A 79 16.47 3.71 4.51
N VAL A 80 16.76 4.08 5.76
CA VAL A 80 17.10 5.44 6.14
C VAL A 80 18.39 5.43 6.94
N GLY A 81 19.36 6.21 6.50
CA GLY A 81 20.60 6.44 7.24
C GLY A 81 20.69 7.89 7.70
N TRP A 82 21.12 8.10 8.94
CA TRP A 82 21.41 9.42 9.47
C TRP A 82 22.85 9.51 9.95
N SER A 83 23.56 10.58 9.56
CA SER A 83 24.93 10.86 10.03
C SER A 83 24.94 12.16 10.85
N PRO A 84 25.30 12.12 12.14
CA PRO A 84 25.41 13.31 12.99
C PRO A 84 26.52 14.28 12.53
N HIS A 85 27.53 13.80 11.82
CA HIS A 85 28.61 14.63 11.29
C HIS A 85 28.40 15.02 9.82
N GLY A 86 27.57 14.26 9.11
CA GLY A 86 27.32 14.43 7.68
C GLY A 86 28.39 13.75 6.83
N ILE A 87 27.98 13.30 5.65
CA ILE A 87 28.79 12.54 4.70
C ILE A 87 29.14 13.43 3.51
N SER A 88 30.39 13.37 3.06
CA SER A 88 30.81 13.98 1.79
C SER A 88 30.17 13.22 0.62
N TYR A 89 29.02 13.73 0.15
CA TYR A 89 28.19 13.03 -0.83
C TYR A 89 28.34 13.59 -2.25
N GLY A 90 28.91 14.79 -2.40
CA GLY A 90 28.97 15.52 -3.67
C GLY A 90 27.63 16.17 -4.06
N SER A 91 26.86 16.65 -3.08
CA SER A 91 25.59 17.34 -3.30
C SER A 91 25.76 18.61 -4.16
N PRO A 92 24.73 19.04 -4.91
CA PRO A 92 24.80 20.22 -5.77
C PRO A 92 25.14 21.53 -5.05
N ASP A 93 24.80 21.64 -3.76
CA ASP A 93 25.09 22.78 -2.90
C ASP A 93 26.39 22.66 -2.11
N SER A 94 27.15 21.58 -2.32
CA SER A 94 28.39 21.25 -1.58
C SER A 94 28.21 21.05 -0.07
N GLU A 95 26.97 20.97 0.43
CA GLU A 95 26.70 20.70 1.84
C GLU A 95 26.81 19.18 2.14
N PRO A 96 27.36 18.80 3.31
CA PRO A 96 27.39 17.41 3.74
C PRO A 96 25.98 16.81 3.86
N VAL A 97 25.80 15.57 3.43
CA VAL A 97 24.53 14.86 3.55
C VAL A 97 24.44 14.21 4.93
N ARG A 98 23.43 14.61 5.70
CA ARG A 98 23.14 14.10 7.04
C ARG A 98 22.03 13.05 7.02
N LEU A 99 21.16 13.08 6.02
CA LEU A 99 20.05 12.13 5.89
C LEU A 99 20.06 11.47 4.51
N VAL A 100 20.19 10.15 4.47
CA VAL A 100 20.12 9.36 3.24
C VAL A 100 18.84 8.54 3.28
N VAL A 101 17.93 8.80 2.35
CA VAL A 101 16.66 8.06 2.24
C VAL A 101 16.70 7.21 0.98
N MET A 102 17.02 5.93 1.12
CA MET A 102 17.21 5.00 0.01
C MET A 102 15.91 4.30 -0.36
N TYR A 103 15.69 4.07 -1.67
CA TYR A 103 14.55 3.31 -2.17
C TYR A 103 14.95 2.20 -3.15
N PHE A 104 14.31 1.03 -3.01
CA PHE A 104 14.33 -0.03 -4.02
C PHE A 104 12.94 -0.15 -4.65
N VAL A 105 12.86 0.11 -5.96
CA VAL A 105 11.63 0.51 -6.64
C VAL A 105 11.22 -0.53 -7.68
N PRO A 106 10.15 -1.31 -7.43
CA PRO A 106 9.50 -2.10 -8.47
C PRO A 106 9.01 -1.20 -9.60
N GLU A 107 9.16 -1.62 -10.85
CA GLU A 107 8.68 -0.83 -12.01
C GLU A 107 7.17 -0.52 -11.93
N SER A 108 6.39 -1.45 -11.40
CA SER A 108 4.95 -1.30 -11.14
C SER A 108 4.64 -0.18 -10.14
N GLN A 109 5.59 0.19 -9.27
CA GLN A 109 5.44 1.17 -8.19
C GLN A 109 6.15 2.49 -8.43
N LYS A 110 6.65 2.76 -9.64
CA LYS A 110 7.34 4.01 -9.99
C LYS A 110 6.55 5.27 -9.63
N ASN A 111 5.23 5.26 -9.86
CA ASN A 111 4.37 6.40 -9.51
C ASN A 111 4.22 6.58 -7.99
N ALA A 112 4.16 5.49 -7.23
CA ALA A 112 4.12 5.53 -5.78
C ALA A 112 5.41 6.14 -5.22
N TYR A 113 6.56 5.69 -5.72
CA TYR A 113 7.89 6.23 -5.40
C TYR A 113 7.98 7.74 -5.66
N LEU A 114 7.61 8.21 -6.85
CA LEU A 114 7.65 9.65 -7.17
C LEU A 114 6.75 10.47 -6.24
N LYS A 115 5.60 9.92 -5.86
CA LYS A 115 4.71 10.56 -4.88
C LYS A 115 5.34 10.61 -3.49
N GLU A 116 6.04 9.55 -3.06
CA GLU A 116 6.74 9.52 -1.77
C GLU A 116 7.81 10.60 -1.70
N ILE A 117 8.68 10.70 -2.72
CA ILE A 117 9.74 11.72 -2.75
C ILE A 117 9.15 13.12 -2.80
N SER A 118 8.10 13.35 -3.60
CA SER A 118 7.47 14.67 -3.65
C SER A 118 6.90 15.09 -2.30
N SER A 119 6.25 14.16 -1.59
CA SER A 119 5.75 14.40 -0.25
C SER A 119 6.88 14.61 0.77
N LEU A 120 7.94 13.81 0.72
CA LEU A 120 9.09 13.92 1.62
C LEU A 120 9.82 15.25 1.41
N ALA A 121 10.08 15.65 0.17
CA ALA A 121 10.72 16.93 -0.14
C ALA A 121 9.90 18.12 0.38
N LYS A 122 8.56 18.06 0.27
CA LYS A 122 7.67 19.05 0.87
C LYS A 122 7.73 19.04 2.39
N ALA A 123 7.72 17.85 2.99
CA ALA A 123 7.79 17.70 4.44
C ALA A 123 9.11 18.25 4.99
N ILE A 124 10.25 17.93 4.38
CA ILE A 124 11.56 18.52 4.72
C ILE A 124 11.53 20.04 4.59
N HIS A 125 10.85 20.57 3.57
CA HIS A 125 10.74 22.02 3.41
C HIS A 125 9.80 22.70 4.42
N GLN A 126 8.81 21.99 4.95
CA GLN A 126 7.83 22.54 5.91
C GLN A 126 8.26 22.34 7.36
N THR A 127 9.07 21.33 7.63
CA THR A 127 9.53 20.99 8.98
C THR A 127 10.87 21.65 9.27
N GLN A 128 10.86 22.69 10.11
CA GLN A 128 12.07 23.45 10.48
C GLN A 128 13.21 22.54 10.99
N ALA A 129 12.92 21.55 11.84
CA ALA A 129 13.93 20.62 12.34
C ALA A 129 14.62 19.80 11.23
N LEU A 130 13.91 19.42 10.16
CA LEU A 130 14.50 18.74 9.00
C LEU A 130 15.28 19.70 8.08
N GLN A 131 15.11 21.02 8.24
CA GLN A 131 15.99 22.00 7.60
C GLN A 131 17.27 22.24 8.42
N GLN A 132 17.26 21.89 9.70
CA GLN A 132 18.36 22.05 10.65
C GLN A 132 18.87 20.67 11.12
N LEU A 133 19.07 19.73 10.18
CA LEU A 133 19.51 18.36 10.49
C LEU A 133 20.83 18.30 11.29
N GLN A 134 21.65 19.36 11.24
CA GLN A 134 22.87 19.51 12.03
C GLN A 134 22.65 19.74 13.52
N GLU A 135 21.43 20.13 13.93
CA GLU A 135 21.06 20.37 15.33
C GLU A 135 20.48 19.11 16.00
N LEU A 136 20.25 18.05 15.23
CA LEU A 136 19.82 16.76 15.76
C LEU A 136 21.06 16.00 16.27
N HIS A 137 20.95 15.42 17.46
CA HIS A 137 22.08 14.76 18.14
C HIS A 137 21.81 13.31 18.47
N GLU A 138 20.55 12.86 18.39
CA GLU A 138 20.18 11.47 18.62
C GLU A 138 19.32 10.88 17.50
N LEU A 139 19.52 9.59 17.21
CA LEU A 139 18.70 8.84 16.25
C LEU A 139 17.20 8.85 16.62
N SER A 140 16.90 8.95 17.92
CA SER A 140 15.54 9.07 18.47
C SER A 140 14.85 10.35 18.00
N GLU A 141 15.55 11.48 18.02
CA GLU A 141 15.06 12.80 17.59
C GLU A 141 14.80 12.81 16.09
N VAL A 142 15.71 12.23 15.31
CA VAL A 142 15.56 12.08 13.85
C VAL A 142 14.32 11.27 13.53
N ARG A 143 14.14 10.13 14.21
CA ARG A 143 12.95 9.29 14.04
C ARG A 143 11.67 10.05 14.34
N HIS A 144 11.60 10.73 15.47
CA HIS A 144 10.41 11.49 15.88
C HIS A 144 10.10 12.60 14.88
N THR A 145 11.13 13.36 14.48
CA THR A 145 11.00 14.45 13.51
C THR A 145 10.49 13.94 12.15
N LEU A 146 11.00 12.80 11.67
CA LEU A 146 10.52 12.19 10.43
C LEU A 146 9.07 11.70 10.55
N LEU A 147 8.70 11.09 11.67
CA LEU A 147 7.31 10.65 11.92
C LEU A 147 6.34 11.84 11.96
N ASP A 148 6.71 12.93 12.63
CA ASP A 148 5.90 14.14 12.70
C ASP A 148 5.75 14.79 11.32
N ALA A 149 6.85 14.88 10.57
CA ALA A 149 6.84 15.38 9.19
C ALA A 149 5.95 14.51 8.29
N ILE A 150 5.96 13.18 8.46
CA ILE A 150 5.07 12.26 7.75
C ILE A 150 3.61 12.50 8.14
N SER A 151 3.30 12.62 9.43
CA SER A 151 1.94 12.87 9.91
C SER A 151 1.38 14.17 9.35
N HIS A 152 2.14 15.26 9.45
CA HIS A 152 1.75 16.55 8.89
C HIS A 152 1.59 16.52 7.37
N ALA A 153 2.47 15.82 6.66
CA ALA A 153 2.33 15.66 5.22
C ALA A 153 1.07 14.85 4.84
N LEU A 154 0.67 13.85 5.64
CA LEU A 154 -0.58 13.07 5.45
C LEU A 154 -1.84 13.87 5.83
N GLU A 155 -1.75 14.74 6.83
CA GLU A 155 -2.82 15.66 7.24
C GLU A 155 -3.00 16.82 6.26
N SER A 156 -1.91 17.34 5.70
CA SER A 156 -1.90 18.41 4.68
C SER A 156 -2.39 17.94 3.31
N VAL A 157 -2.63 16.64 3.13
CA VAL A 157 -3.46 16.12 2.02
C VAL A 157 -4.88 16.61 2.27
N GLY A 158 -5.16 17.85 1.86
CA GLY A 158 -6.45 18.49 2.03
C GLY A 158 -7.59 17.67 1.39
N PRO A 159 -8.86 18.03 1.66
CA PRO A 159 -10.04 17.29 1.18
C PRO A 159 -10.00 16.99 -0.33
N GLU A 160 -9.46 17.91 -1.13
CA GLU A 160 -9.27 17.74 -2.57
C GLU A 160 -8.24 16.69 -2.96
N ALA A 161 -7.12 16.60 -2.25
CA ALA A 161 -6.08 15.62 -2.54
C ALA A 161 -6.50 14.20 -2.09
N ARG A 162 -7.28 14.10 -1.00
CA ARG A 162 -7.96 12.86 -0.60
C ARG A 162 -9.03 12.45 -1.62
N ALA A 163 -9.86 13.39 -2.07
CA ALA A 163 -10.87 13.12 -3.09
C ALA A 163 -10.25 12.67 -4.42
N ARG A 164 -9.14 13.31 -4.85
CA ARG A 164 -8.38 12.89 -6.04
C ARG A 164 -7.69 11.54 -5.85
N MET A 165 -7.16 11.24 -4.66
CA MET A 165 -6.61 9.93 -4.34
C MET A 165 -7.68 8.84 -4.41
N ILE A 166 -8.85 9.07 -3.80
CA ILE A 166 -9.99 8.15 -3.87
C ILE A 166 -10.41 7.94 -5.34
N GLN A 167 -10.51 9.01 -6.14
CA GLN A 167 -10.82 8.89 -7.55
C GLN A 167 -9.73 8.16 -8.35
N LEU A 168 -8.45 8.38 -8.03
CA LEU A 168 -7.32 7.72 -8.67
C LEU A 168 -7.23 6.25 -8.29
N GLU A 169 -7.49 5.89 -7.02
CA GLU A 169 -7.56 4.51 -6.54
C GLU A 169 -8.77 3.78 -7.14
N VAL A 170 -9.93 4.44 -7.22
CA VAL A 170 -11.11 3.91 -7.93
C VAL A 170 -10.79 3.72 -9.42
N LYS A 171 -10.07 4.66 -10.04
CA LYS A 171 -9.65 4.54 -11.45
C LYS A 171 -8.57 3.48 -11.64
N HIS A 172 -7.63 3.33 -10.70
CA HIS A 172 -6.58 2.31 -10.73
C HIS A 172 -7.16 0.92 -10.48
N ALA A 173 -8.10 0.78 -9.54
CA ALA A 173 -8.88 -0.44 -9.32
C ALA A 173 -9.74 -0.77 -10.53
N ALA A 174 -10.33 0.24 -11.19
CA ALA A 174 -11.04 0.07 -12.45
C ALA A 174 -10.10 -0.32 -13.61
N SER A 175 -8.86 0.20 -13.67
CA SER A 175 -7.88 -0.17 -14.70
C SER A 175 -7.09 -1.45 -14.40
N GLN A 176 -7.05 -1.90 -13.13
CA GLN A 176 -6.58 -3.23 -12.71
C GLN A 176 -7.64 -4.32 -12.92
N SER A 177 -8.84 -3.95 -13.40
CA SER A 177 -9.72 -4.90 -14.07
C SER A 177 -9.09 -5.27 -15.42
N LEU A 178 -8.14 -6.19 -15.37
CA LEU A 178 -7.69 -6.98 -16.52
C LEU A 178 -8.96 -7.48 -17.22
N THR A 179 -9.21 -6.99 -18.43
CA THR A 179 -10.15 -7.64 -19.34
C THR A 179 -9.53 -8.96 -19.75
N PRO A 180 -10.11 -10.12 -19.40
CA PRO A 180 -9.56 -11.38 -19.84
C PRO A 180 -10.09 -11.63 -21.24
N THR A 181 -9.20 -11.52 -22.21
CA THR A 181 -9.29 -12.25 -23.48
C THR A 181 -9.42 -13.74 -23.15
N ASP A 182 -10.55 -14.33 -23.55
CA ASP A 182 -10.84 -15.77 -23.63
C ASP A 182 -10.57 -16.66 -22.40
N ASN A 183 -10.81 -16.18 -21.18
CA ASN A 183 -10.90 -17.06 -20.02
C ASN A 183 -12.36 -17.43 -19.70
N LYS A 184 -12.75 -18.69 -19.98
CA LYS A 184 -14.08 -19.23 -19.65
C LYS A 184 -14.47 -19.03 -18.18
N LEU A 185 -13.51 -19.10 -17.25
CA LEU A 185 -13.76 -18.86 -15.83
C LEU A 185 -14.09 -17.39 -15.55
N ALA A 186 -13.47 -16.45 -16.27
CA ALA A 186 -13.79 -15.03 -16.12
C ALA A 186 -15.14 -14.66 -16.73
N GLN A 187 -15.56 -15.35 -17.80
CA GLN A 187 -16.92 -15.23 -18.33
C GLN A 187 -17.94 -15.74 -17.31
N LEU A 188 -17.70 -16.92 -16.70
CA LEU A 188 -18.54 -17.46 -15.63
C LEU A 188 -18.57 -16.56 -14.39
N ALA A 189 -17.44 -15.96 -14.00
CA ALA A 189 -17.35 -15.08 -12.85
C ALA A 189 -18.25 -13.83 -12.96
N ARG A 190 -18.56 -13.36 -14.17
CA ARG A 190 -19.50 -12.24 -14.39
C ARG A 190 -20.95 -12.57 -14.03
N HIS A 191 -21.28 -13.86 -13.97
CA HIS A 191 -22.61 -14.34 -13.58
C HIS A 191 -22.72 -14.63 -12.08
N LEU A 192 -21.61 -14.57 -11.33
CA LEU A 192 -21.57 -14.82 -9.90
C LEU A 192 -21.69 -13.51 -9.12
N ILE A 193 -22.70 -13.42 -8.26
CA ILE A 193 -22.97 -12.25 -7.43
C ILE A 193 -22.82 -12.70 -5.96
N PRO A 194 -21.77 -12.26 -5.25
CA PRO A 194 -21.64 -12.53 -3.83
C PRO A 194 -22.72 -11.77 -3.07
N MET A 195 -23.37 -12.43 -2.12
CA MET A 195 -24.38 -11.82 -1.27
C MET A 195 -24.43 -12.47 0.10
N SER A 196 -24.94 -11.76 1.10
CA SER A 196 -25.26 -12.33 2.41
C SER A 196 -26.74 -12.13 2.71
N LEU A 197 -27.36 -13.16 3.27
CA LEU A 197 -28.75 -13.15 3.73
C LEU A 197 -28.74 -13.22 5.25
N LEU A 198 -29.29 -12.19 5.90
CA LEU A 198 -29.51 -12.19 7.34
C LEU A 198 -30.97 -12.50 7.63
N GLU A 199 -31.20 -13.64 8.26
CA GLU A 199 -32.49 -14.06 8.79
C GLU A 199 -32.69 -13.51 10.19
N ILE A 200 -33.81 -12.83 10.38
CA ILE A 200 -34.21 -12.25 11.65
C ILE A 200 -35.53 -12.90 12.06
N PRO A 201 -35.60 -13.58 13.22
CA PRO A 201 -36.83 -14.18 13.71
C PRO A 201 -37.98 -13.16 13.79
N GLY A 202 -39.08 -13.44 13.11
CA GLY A 202 -40.26 -12.57 13.08
C GLY A 202 -40.08 -11.25 12.32
N GLY A 203 -38.96 -11.06 11.62
CA GLY A 203 -38.66 -9.89 10.79
C GLY A 203 -38.63 -10.23 9.29
N SER A 204 -38.38 -9.21 8.47
CA SER A 204 -38.06 -9.40 7.05
C SER A 204 -36.60 -9.79 6.88
N ASN A 205 -36.34 -10.62 5.89
CA ASN A 205 -34.99 -10.94 5.43
C ASN A 205 -34.24 -9.65 5.04
N LEU A 206 -32.97 -9.54 5.43
CA LEU A 206 -32.09 -8.46 4.98
C LEU A 206 -31.04 -9.03 4.02
N VAL A 207 -30.99 -8.48 2.81
CA VAL A 207 -30.07 -8.95 1.77
C VAL A 207 -28.96 -7.94 1.56
N LEU A 208 -27.72 -8.37 1.77
CA LEU A 208 -26.52 -7.56 1.55
C LEU A 208 -25.87 -7.98 0.24
N SER A 209 -26.02 -7.14 -0.80
CA SER A 209 -25.38 -7.32 -2.11
C SER A 209 -25.12 -5.97 -2.76
N GLN A 210 -24.16 -5.92 -3.69
CA GLN A 210 -23.92 -4.72 -4.52
C GLN A 210 -24.97 -4.56 -5.64
N ASP A 211 -25.73 -5.62 -5.94
CA ASP A 211 -26.75 -5.61 -6.99
C ASP A 211 -28.12 -5.17 -6.42
N GLN A 212 -28.49 -3.92 -6.69
CA GLN A 212 -29.73 -3.33 -6.13
C GLN A 212 -31.02 -3.99 -6.62
N LEU A 213 -31.04 -4.55 -7.83
CA LEU A 213 -32.23 -5.23 -8.35
C LEU A 213 -32.41 -6.56 -7.64
N LEU A 214 -31.32 -7.32 -7.49
CA LEU A 214 -31.31 -8.58 -6.76
C LEU A 214 -31.75 -8.39 -5.31
N VAL A 215 -31.23 -7.36 -4.61
CA VAL A 215 -31.65 -7.07 -3.23
C VAL A 215 -33.16 -6.88 -3.14
N LYS A 216 -33.73 -6.04 -4.00
CA LYS A 216 -35.19 -5.78 -4.00
C LYS A 216 -36.02 -7.02 -4.30
N GLU A 217 -35.56 -7.85 -5.24
CA GLU A 217 -36.26 -9.09 -5.59
C GLU A 217 -36.22 -10.11 -4.45
N LEU A 218 -35.06 -10.29 -3.81
CA LEU A 218 -34.86 -11.29 -2.77
C LEU A 218 -35.45 -10.87 -1.41
N GLU A 219 -35.45 -9.58 -1.08
CA GLU A 219 -36.15 -9.08 0.12
C GLU A 219 -37.67 -9.19 -0.03
N ALA A 220 -38.19 -9.22 -1.26
CA ALA A 220 -39.60 -9.49 -1.53
C ALA A 220 -39.95 -10.99 -1.55
N PHE A 221 -38.95 -11.88 -1.58
CA PHE A 221 -39.18 -13.33 -1.58
C PHE A 221 -39.44 -13.82 -0.16
N GLN A 222 -40.73 -14.13 0.10
CA GLN A 222 -41.16 -14.79 1.33
C GLN A 222 -40.48 -16.16 1.48
N ASP A 223 -40.08 -16.48 2.71
CA ASP A 223 -39.49 -17.77 3.09
C ASP A 223 -38.15 -18.16 2.41
N LEU A 224 -37.49 -17.22 1.73
CA LEU A 224 -36.17 -17.43 1.09
C LEU A 224 -35.16 -18.11 2.02
N GLY A 225 -35.11 -17.66 3.27
CA GLY A 225 -34.23 -18.21 4.28
C GLY A 225 -34.52 -19.67 4.64
N ALA A 226 -35.79 -19.99 4.85
CA ALA A 226 -36.23 -21.35 5.16
C ALA A 226 -35.94 -22.31 3.99
N GLU A 227 -36.18 -21.88 2.74
CA GLU A 227 -35.86 -22.70 1.57
C GLU A 227 -34.36 -22.92 1.41
N LEU A 228 -33.54 -21.89 1.64
CA LEU A 228 -32.09 -21.98 1.62
C LEU A 228 -31.57 -22.91 2.71
N ALA A 229 -32.07 -22.80 3.93
CA ALA A 229 -31.68 -23.68 5.05
C ALA A 229 -32.08 -25.14 4.81
N GLN A 230 -33.22 -25.40 4.15
CA GLN A 230 -33.71 -26.74 3.89
C GLN A 230 -32.99 -27.43 2.72
N HIS A 231 -32.72 -26.70 1.63
CA HIS A 231 -32.23 -27.28 0.39
C HIS A 231 -30.77 -26.95 0.08
N GLY A 232 -30.17 -25.99 0.78
CA GLY A 232 -28.82 -25.49 0.53
C GLY A 232 -28.70 -24.59 -0.71
N PHE A 233 -29.75 -24.52 -1.52
CA PHE A 233 -29.86 -23.64 -2.68
C PHE A 233 -31.32 -23.31 -2.99
N VAL A 234 -31.55 -22.20 -3.70
CA VAL A 234 -32.88 -21.75 -4.15
C VAL A 234 -32.80 -21.23 -5.59
N LYS A 235 -33.80 -21.54 -6.40
CA LYS A 235 -33.92 -21.03 -7.78
C LYS A 235 -35.06 -20.02 -7.87
N HIS A 236 -34.74 -18.80 -8.25
CA HIS A 236 -35.72 -17.72 -8.39
C HIS A 236 -35.43 -16.88 -9.64
N GLN A 237 -36.40 -16.79 -10.55
CA GLN A 237 -36.37 -15.90 -11.73
C GLN A 237 -35.05 -15.90 -12.54
N GLY A 238 -34.52 -17.10 -12.83
CA GLY A 238 -33.27 -17.24 -13.60
C GLY A 238 -31.99 -17.04 -12.76
N ILE A 239 -32.12 -16.95 -11.44
CA ILE A 239 -31.01 -16.84 -10.50
C ILE A 239 -31.03 -18.07 -9.59
N GLU A 240 -29.87 -18.71 -9.44
CA GLU A 240 -29.67 -19.83 -8.52
C GLU A 240 -28.80 -19.35 -7.36
N ILE A 241 -29.34 -19.35 -6.15
CA ILE A 241 -28.67 -18.90 -4.93
C ILE A 241 -28.18 -20.15 -4.20
N VAL A 242 -26.90 -20.17 -3.84
CA VAL A 242 -26.29 -21.30 -3.15
C VAL A 242 -25.65 -20.83 -1.85
N ILE A 243 -25.88 -21.55 -0.75
CA ILE A 243 -25.20 -21.30 0.52
C ILE A 243 -23.74 -21.77 0.42
N ARG A 244 -22.81 -20.90 0.82
CA ARG A 244 -21.40 -21.25 1.04
C ARG A 244 -21.09 -21.55 2.49
N SER A 245 -21.62 -20.75 3.40
CA SER A 245 -21.47 -20.94 4.84
C SER A 245 -22.62 -20.28 5.59
N THR A 246 -22.80 -20.70 6.84
CA THR A 246 -23.85 -20.22 7.74
C THR A 246 -23.24 -19.91 9.09
N GLU A 247 -23.62 -18.78 9.67
CA GLU A 247 -23.21 -18.35 11.01
C GLU A 247 -24.45 -18.03 11.86
N HIS A 248 -24.44 -18.46 13.13
CA HIS A 248 -25.54 -18.26 14.06
C HIS A 248 -25.18 -17.20 15.11
N PHE A 249 -26.10 -16.26 15.35
CA PHE A 249 -25.95 -15.16 16.28
C PHE A 249 -27.12 -15.11 17.26
N SER A 250 -26.85 -14.75 18.52
CA SER A 250 -27.91 -14.51 19.51
C SER A 250 -28.70 -13.22 19.18
N PRO A 251 -30.03 -13.14 19.37
CA PRO A 251 -30.95 -14.18 19.85
C PRO A 251 -31.67 -14.84 18.65
N ASP A 252 -31.08 -15.89 18.06
CA ASP A 252 -31.61 -16.69 16.95
C ASP A 252 -31.55 -16.04 15.55
N ARG A 253 -30.59 -15.15 15.29
CA ARG A 253 -30.32 -14.64 13.94
C ARG A 253 -29.37 -15.57 13.19
N VAL A 254 -29.60 -15.74 11.90
CA VAL A 254 -28.75 -16.59 11.05
C VAL A 254 -28.26 -15.78 9.87
N LEU A 255 -26.93 -15.76 9.67
CA LEU A 255 -26.30 -15.14 8.52
C LEU A 255 -25.85 -16.22 7.55
N HIS A 256 -26.44 -16.26 6.37
CA HIS A 256 -25.99 -17.10 5.27
C HIS A 256 -25.09 -16.29 4.34
N HIS A 257 -23.89 -16.78 4.11
CA HIS A 257 -23.04 -16.30 3.02
C HIS A 257 -23.38 -17.09 1.77
N CYS A 258 -23.89 -16.39 0.76
CA CYS A 258 -24.43 -17.00 -0.43
C CYS A 258 -23.71 -16.51 -1.70
N VAL A 259 -23.84 -17.26 -2.77
CA VAL A 259 -23.52 -16.80 -4.12
C VAL A 259 -24.76 -16.97 -4.98
N ALA A 260 -25.22 -15.87 -5.56
CA ALA A 260 -26.26 -15.88 -6.57
C ALA A 260 -25.61 -16.05 -7.95
N VAL A 261 -26.08 -17.03 -8.72
CA VAL A 261 -25.61 -17.34 -10.07
C VAL A 261 -26.72 -16.96 -11.04
N ARG A 262 -26.49 -15.96 -11.89
CA ARG A 262 -27.41 -15.65 -13.00
C ARG A 262 -27.23 -16.73 -14.06
N VAL A 263 -28.22 -17.59 -14.22
CA VAL A 263 -28.21 -18.60 -15.28
C VAL A 263 -28.45 -17.88 -16.61
N PRO A 264 -27.54 -17.98 -17.59
CA PRO A 264 -27.69 -17.35 -18.90
C PRO A 264 -28.82 -17.95 -19.75
#